data_AF-A0A5C6M4U1-F1
#
_entry.id   AF-A0A5C6M4U1-F1
#
_cell.length_a   1.000
_cell.length_b   1.000
_cell.length_c   1.000
_cell.angle_alpha   90.00
_cell.angle_beta   90.00
_cell.angle_gamma   90.00
#
_symmetry.space_group_name_H-M   'P 1'
#
loop_
_entity.id
_entity.type
_entity.pdbx_description
1 polymer ?
#
loop_
_entity_poly.entity_id
_entity_poly.type
_entity_poly.pdbx_seq_one_letter_code
_entity_poly.pdbx_strand_id
1 'polypeptide(L)'
;MCLLGVDSVSGLRWLAGDNGETRSWSRCHYEFRWWYEYSGGKLTDWGAHHVDIATWALGKTDTGPVRMIPEHVKHPVEFRDGFPVDPARYNTATEFLIRAQFADGIEIEIRHNGDNGILLEGT
;
A
#
# COMPACT_ATOMS: atom_id res chain seq x y z
N MET A 1 -3.65 -29.35 14.03
CA MET A 1 -3.31 -28.70 15.30
C MET A 1 -1.88 -28.21 15.18
N CYS A 2 -1.71 -27.00 14.63
CA CYS A 2 -0.41 -26.34 14.52
C CYS A 2 -0.32 -25.40 15.72
N LEU A 3 0.63 -25.64 16.61
CA LEU A 3 0.87 -24.82 17.78
C LEU A 3 1.38 -23.45 17.30
N LEU A 4 0.52 -22.44 17.33
CA LEU A 4 0.96 -21.05 17.28
C LEU A 4 1.71 -20.80 18.59
N GLY A 5 3.03 -20.92 18.53
CA GLY A 5 3.92 -20.51 19.61
C GLY A 5 3.60 -19.07 19.97
N VAL A 6 3.29 -18.85 21.24
CA VAL A 6 3.20 -17.52 21.82
C VAL A 6 4.63 -16.99 21.83
N ASP A 7 5.03 -16.26 20.79
CA ASP A 7 6.24 -15.45 20.84
C ASP A 7 6.00 -14.36 21.90
N SER A 8 6.48 -14.65 23.10
CA SER A 8 6.90 -13.61 24.03
C SER A 8 7.97 -12.78 23.32
N VAL A 9 7.82 -11.46 23.33
CA VAL A 9 8.74 -10.44 22.80
C VAL A 9 8.44 -9.94 21.38
N SER A 10 7.30 -9.26 21.20
CA SER A 10 7.28 -8.04 20.40
C SER A 10 6.45 -6.97 21.12
N GLY A 11 7.08 -5.86 21.49
CA GLY A 11 6.55 -4.82 22.37
C GLY A 11 5.43 -3.95 21.78
N LEU A 12 4.67 -4.43 20.79
CA LEU A 12 3.60 -3.65 20.14
C LEU A 12 2.22 -4.28 20.26
N ARG A 13 2.03 -5.20 21.21
CA ARG A 13 0.65 -5.64 21.45
C ARG A 13 -0.21 -4.48 21.96
N TRP A 14 0.40 -3.49 22.61
CA TRP A 14 -0.23 -2.24 23.06
C TRP A 14 0.85 -1.19 23.38
N LEU A 15 1.25 -0.38 22.41
CA LEU A 15 1.91 0.90 22.69
C LEU A 15 0.85 1.99 22.58
N ALA A 16 0.60 2.68 23.69
CA ALA A 16 -0.25 3.87 23.70
C ALA A 16 0.53 5.04 23.07
N GLY A 17 -0.07 5.70 22.09
CA GLY A 17 0.54 6.74 21.27
C GLY A 17 -0.22 6.83 19.96
N ASP A 18 0.00 7.88 19.15
CA ASP A 18 -0.83 8.10 17.97
C ASP A 18 -0.27 7.46 16.70
N ASN A 19 -1.10 6.71 15.96
CA ASN A 19 -1.17 6.84 14.51
C ASN A 19 -2.44 6.24 13.87
N GLY A 20 -3.59 6.90 14.05
CA GLY A 20 -4.80 6.61 13.29
C GLY A 20 -6.08 6.84 14.10
N GLU A 21 -7.25 6.54 13.54
CA GLU A 21 -8.53 6.68 14.24
C GLU A 21 -8.57 5.90 15.57
N THR A 22 -7.78 4.83 15.69
CA THR A 22 -7.73 3.98 16.90
C THR A 22 -6.74 4.43 17.96
N ARG A 23 -5.87 5.41 17.68
CA ARG A 23 -4.86 5.95 18.62
C ARG A 23 -4.06 4.85 19.34
N SER A 24 -3.71 3.80 18.61
CA SER A 24 -3.01 2.63 19.15
C SER A 24 -2.02 2.10 18.13
N TRP A 25 -0.84 1.70 18.58
CA TRP A 25 0.13 0.99 17.75
C TRP A 25 -0.15 -0.51 17.91
N SER A 26 -1.02 -1.04 17.06
CA SER A 26 -1.42 -2.45 17.09
C SER A 26 -1.33 -3.09 15.70
N ARG A 27 -1.49 -4.41 15.65
CA ARG A 27 -1.58 -5.17 14.40
C ARG A 27 -3.02 -5.41 13.93
N CYS A 28 -4.01 -4.86 14.63
CA CYS A 28 -5.42 -5.20 14.48
C CYS A 28 -6.28 -3.96 14.14
N HIS A 29 -7.59 -4.18 13.95
CA HIS A 29 -8.63 -3.16 13.77
C HIS A 29 -8.39 -2.20 12.61
N TYR A 30 -7.94 -0.96 12.86
CA TYR A 30 -7.63 0.00 11.80
C TYR A 30 -6.21 -0.20 11.27
N GLU A 31 -5.28 -0.54 12.18
CA GLU A 31 -3.84 -0.54 11.93
C GLU A 31 -3.35 -1.73 11.11
N PHE A 32 -4.12 -2.82 11.01
CA PHE A 32 -3.77 -4.00 10.20
C PHE A 32 -3.37 -3.63 8.76
N ARG A 33 -3.92 -2.52 8.23
CA ARG A 33 -3.67 -2.05 6.87
C ARG A 33 -2.22 -1.63 6.61
N TRP A 34 -1.47 -1.28 7.66
CA TRP A 34 -0.08 -0.79 7.57
C TRP A 34 0.98 -1.89 7.69
N TRP A 35 0.54 -3.15 7.64
CA TRP A 35 1.39 -4.34 7.73
C TRP A 35 1.26 -5.17 6.45
N TYR A 36 2.38 -5.42 5.76
CA TYR A 36 2.41 -6.25 4.55
C TYR A 36 1.97 -7.69 4.80
N GLU A 37 2.01 -8.16 6.04
CA GLU A 37 1.50 -9.49 6.39
C GLU A 37 -0.03 -9.59 6.29
N TYR A 38 -0.75 -8.46 6.24
CA TYR A 38 -2.22 -8.43 6.22
C TYR A 38 -2.81 -7.57 5.09
N SER A 39 -2.07 -6.58 4.60
CA SER A 39 -2.54 -5.61 3.60
C SER A 39 -1.35 -4.95 2.87
N GLY A 40 -1.53 -3.78 2.27
CA GLY A 40 -0.51 -3.05 1.51
C GLY A 40 -0.54 -1.53 1.68
N GLY A 41 -1.15 -1.04 2.76
CA GLY A 41 -1.22 0.39 3.08
C GLY A 41 -2.10 1.18 2.12
N LYS A 42 -1.77 2.46 1.94
CA LYS A 42 -2.53 3.40 1.08
C LYS A 42 -2.73 2.87 -0.35
N LEU A 43 -1.75 2.11 -0.86
CA LEU A 43 -1.79 1.56 -2.22
C LEU A 43 -2.91 0.53 -2.41
N THR A 44 -3.13 -0.36 -1.44
CA THR A 44 -4.19 -1.39 -1.51
C THR A 44 -5.51 -0.96 -0.87
N ASP A 45 -5.49 0.13 -0.10
CA ASP A 45 -6.67 0.78 0.45
C ASP A 45 -7.32 1.66 -0.64
N TRP A 46 -6.94 2.93 -0.73
CA TRP A 46 -7.48 3.87 -1.71
C TRP A 46 -7.00 3.59 -3.14
N GLY A 47 -5.75 3.15 -3.30
CA GLY A 47 -5.16 2.96 -4.63
C GLY A 47 -5.91 1.94 -5.48
N ALA A 48 -6.38 0.83 -4.89
CA ALA A 48 -7.18 -0.17 -5.60
C ALA A 48 -8.48 0.44 -6.18
N HIS A 49 -9.24 1.15 -5.34
CA HIS A 49 -10.47 1.80 -5.76
C HIS A 49 -10.24 2.85 -6.85
N HIS A 50 -9.19 3.67 -6.72
CA HIS A 50 -8.88 4.69 -7.71
C HIS A 50 -8.43 4.09 -9.04
N VAL A 51 -7.63 3.01 -9.01
CA VAL A 51 -7.19 2.31 -10.21
C VAL A 51 -8.36 1.64 -10.94
N ASP A 52 -9.30 1.03 -10.21
CA ASP A 52 -10.49 0.42 -10.81
C ASP A 52 -11.37 1.47 -11.50
N ILE A 53 -11.60 2.62 -10.86
CA ILE A 53 -12.39 3.70 -11.45
C ILE A 53 -11.66 4.32 -12.65
N ALA A 54 -10.34 4.53 -12.57
CA ALA A 54 -9.55 5.08 -13.66
C ALA A 54 -9.56 4.13 -14.88
N THR A 55 -9.37 2.83 -14.65
CA THR A 55 -9.44 1.83 -15.74
C THR A 55 -10.84 1.73 -16.32
N TRP A 56 -11.90 1.84 -15.50
CA TRP A 56 -13.27 1.93 -16.02
C TRP A 56 -13.50 3.17 -16.90
N ALA A 57 -13.06 4.35 -16.44
CA ALA A 57 -13.19 5.60 -17.20
C ALA A 57 -12.42 5.58 -18.53
N LEU A 58 -11.29 4.87 -18.58
CA LEU A 58 -10.47 4.71 -19.78
C LEU A 58 -10.96 3.58 -20.71
N GLY A 59 -12.04 2.86 -20.37
CA GLY A 59 -12.51 1.70 -21.13
C GLY A 59 -11.51 0.53 -21.10
N LYS A 60 -10.76 0.39 -20.01
CA LYS A 60 -9.70 -0.61 -19.81
C LYS A 60 -10.08 -1.71 -18.81
N THR A 61 -11.34 -1.82 -18.42
CA THR A 61 -11.78 -2.89 -17.48
C THR A 61 -11.41 -4.30 -17.98
N ASP A 62 -11.50 -4.55 -19.28
CA ASP A 62 -11.18 -5.85 -19.88
C ASP A 62 -9.70 -5.99 -20.29
N THR A 63 -8.92 -4.91 -20.19
CA THR A 63 -7.51 -4.87 -20.62
C THR A 63 -6.63 -4.29 -19.51
N GLY A 64 -5.75 -5.10 -18.95
CA GLY A 64 -4.79 -4.61 -17.96
C GLY A 64 -3.63 -3.80 -18.57
N PRO A 65 -2.84 -3.11 -17.73
CA PRO A 65 -1.58 -2.54 -18.16
C PRO A 65 -0.63 -3.65 -18.64
N VAL A 66 0.12 -3.36 -19.72
CA VAL A 66 1.15 -4.26 -20.24
C VAL A 66 2.48 -4.12 -19.52
N ARG A 67 2.67 -3.02 -18.79
CA ARG A 67 3.89 -2.76 -18.01
C ARG A 67 3.59 -1.96 -16.75
N MET A 68 4.20 -2.39 -15.64
CA MET A 68 4.22 -1.67 -14.38
C MET A 68 5.64 -1.18 -14.11
N ILE A 69 5.81 0.13 -13.89
CA ILE A 69 7.10 0.77 -13.70
C ILE A 69 7.10 1.46 -12.33
N PRO A 70 7.70 0.85 -11.30
CA PRO A 70 7.90 1.51 -10.02
C PRO A 70 9.05 2.52 -10.16
N GLU A 71 8.76 3.81 -10.03
CA GLU A 71 9.75 4.89 -10.15
C GLU A 71 10.30 5.31 -8.79
N HIS A 72 9.44 5.33 -7.77
CA HIS A 72 9.81 5.66 -6.39
C HIS A 72 9.00 4.80 -5.43
N VAL A 73 9.65 4.25 -4.41
CA VAL A 73 9.00 3.59 -3.28
C VAL A 73 9.83 3.85 -2.03
N LYS A 74 9.18 4.25 -0.94
CA LYS A 74 9.81 4.40 0.37
C LYS A 74 8.97 3.73 1.43
N HIS A 75 9.63 2.90 2.22
CA HIS A 75 9.06 2.26 3.40
C HIS A 75 9.51 3.00 4.67
N PRO A 76 8.70 2.99 5.74
CA PRO A 76 9.07 3.62 7.00
C PRO A 76 10.09 2.79 7.80
N VAL A 77 10.41 1.57 7.36
CA VAL A 77 11.40 0.65 7.93
C VAL A 77 12.36 0.16 6.84
N GLU A 78 13.62 -0.09 7.21
CA GLU A 78 14.61 -0.71 6.30
C GLU A 78 14.20 -2.15 5.97
N PHE A 79 14.43 -2.56 4.73
CA PHE A 79 14.24 -3.94 4.30
C PHE A 79 15.59 -4.59 4.01
N ARG A 80 15.71 -5.87 4.38
CA ARG A 80 16.84 -6.74 4.04
C ARG A 80 16.29 -8.08 3.56
N ASP A 81 16.74 -8.52 2.39
CA ASP A 81 16.31 -9.77 1.75
C ASP A 81 14.78 -9.92 1.63
N GLY A 82 14.08 -8.80 1.43
CA GLY A 82 12.63 -8.77 1.29
C GLY A 82 11.83 -8.69 2.60
N PHE A 83 12.50 -8.64 3.75
CA PHE A 83 11.87 -8.56 5.07
C PHE A 83 12.20 -7.25 5.79
N PRO A 84 11.29 -6.68 6.60
CA PRO A 84 11.61 -5.54 7.43
C PRO A 84 12.68 -5.91 8.47
N VAL A 85 13.71 -5.08 8.60
CA VAL A 85 14.78 -5.28 9.60
C VAL A 85 14.21 -5.21 11.02
N ASP A 86 13.23 -4.34 11.24
CA ASP A 86 12.46 -4.27 12.47
C ASP A 86 11.03 -4.76 12.22
N PRO A 87 10.69 -6.02 12.57
CA PRO A 87 9.36 -6.59 12.34
C PRO A 87 8.28 -5.96 13.24
N ALA A 88 8.69 -5.09 14.16
CA ALA A 88 7.85 -4.40 15.11
C ALA A 88 7.37 -3.02 14.56
N ARG A 89 7.84 -2.61 13.38
CA ARG A 89 7.42 -1.34 12.75
C ARG A 89 6.49 -1.59 11.58
N TYR A 90 5.60 -0.63 11.31
CA TYR A 90 4.82 -0.63 10.07
C TYR A 90 5.76 -0.74 8.89
N ASN A 91 5.36 -1.49 7.88
CA ASN A 91 6.25 -1.90 6.82
C ASN A 91 5.66 -1.69 5.43
N THR A 92 4.44 -1.17 5.29
CA THR A 92 3.87 -0.78 3.99
C THR A 92 4.47 0.51 3.45
N ALA A 93 4.58 0.66 2.13
CA ALA A 93 5.08 1.86 1.49
C ALA A 93 4.27 3.12 1.86
N THR A 94 4.95 4.18 2.29
CA THR A 94 4.34 5.48 2.64
C THR A 94 4.51 6.51 1.54
N GLU A 95 5.54 6.36 0.72
CA GLU A 95 5.73 7.14 -0.50
C GLU A 95 5.88 6.20 -1.67
N PHE A 96 5.20 6.51 -2.77
CA PHE A 96 5.31 5.75 -4.01
C PHE A 96 4.95 6.59 -5.23
N LEU A 97 5.52 6.20 -6.38
CA LEU A 97 5.17 6.62 -7.73
C LEU A 97 5.32 5.39 -8.63
N ILE A 98 4.22 4.95 -9.22
CA ILE A 98 4.16 3.78 -10.10
C ILE A 98 3.43 4.18 -11.39
N ARG A 99 4.03 3.93 -12.56
CA ARG A 99 3.36 4.09 -13.85
C ARG A 99 2.84 2.76 -14.35
N ALA A 100 1.58 2.72 -14.73
CA ALA A 100 0.96 1.60 -15.42
C ALA A 100 0.74 1.98 -16.89
N GLN A 101 1.43 1.30 -17.81
CA GLN A 101 1.36 1.55 -19.26
C GLN A 101 0.45 0.55 -19.94
N PHE A 102 -0.43 1.02 -20.82
CA PHE A 102 -1.35 0.20 -21.62
C PHE A 102 -0.82 0.02 -23.04
N ALA A 103 -1.32 -0.99 -23.76
CA ALA A 103 -0.83 -1.37 -25.09
C ALA A 103 -0.99 -0.26 -26.15
N ASP A 104 -1.97 0.62 -25.98
CA ASP A 104 -2.26 1.76 -26.85
C ASP A 104 -1.54 3.05 -26.41
N GLY A 105 -0.59 2.96 -25.47
CA GLY A 105 0.23 4.08 -25.02
C GLY A 105 -0.39 4.96 -23.94
N ILE A 106 -1.63 4.68 -23.51
CA ILE A 106 -2.23 5.34 -22.34
C ILE A 106 -1.44 4.95 -21.08
N GLU A 107 -1.33 5.88 -20.14
CA GLU A 107 -0.68 5.65 -18.85
C GLU A 107 -1.58 6.04 -17.68
N ILE A 108 -1.46 5.31 -16.56
CA ILE A 108 -1.99 5.72 -15.25
C ILE A 108 -0.80 5.96 -14.32
N GLU A 109 -0.75 7.14 -13.71
CA GLU A 109 0.22 7.48 -12.67
C GLU A 109 -0.39 7.27 -11.28
N ILE A 110 0.15 6.31 -10.53
CA ILE A 110 -0.30 5.96 -9.18
C ILE A 110 0.70 6.52 -8.17
N ARG A 111 0.31 7.55 -7.42
CA ARG A 111 1.22 8.32 -6.56
C ARG A 111 0.64 8.64 -5.19
N HIS A 112 1.53 8.80 -4.22
CA HIS A 112 1.16 9.11 -2.84
C HIS A 112 0.86 10.60 -2.58
N ASN A 113 1.46 11.51 -3.37
CA ASN A 113 1.58 12.95 -3.13
C ASN A 113 0.75 13.82 -4.10
N GLY A 114 -0.47 13.39 -4.42
CA GLY A 114 -1.47 14.18 -5.11
C GLY A 114 -2.73 14.38 -4.26
N ASP A 115 -3.72 15.06 -4.83
CA ASP A 115 -5.04 15.18 -4.23
C ASP A 115 -5.73 13.82 -4.10
N ASN A 116 -6.70 13.73 -3.19
CA ASN A 116 -7.48 12.51 -3.05
C ASN A 116 -8.51 12.40 -4.18
N GLY A 117 -8.18 11.65 -5.23
CA GLY A 117 -9.09 11.39 -6.34
C GLY A 117 -8.37 10.94 -7.60
N ILE A 118 -9.04 11.12 -8.73
CA ILE A 118 -8.54 10.78 -10.07
C ILE A 118 -8.58 12.05 -10.91
N LEU A 119 -7.45 12.41 -11.49
CA LEU A 119 -7.35 13.44 -12.51
C LEU A 119 -7.24 12.75 -13.87
N LEU A 120 -8.11 13.14 -14.81
CA LEU A 120 -8.09 12.65 -16.19
C LEU A 120 -7.68 13.79 -17.10
N GLU A 121 -6.63 13.60 -17.88
CA GLU A 121 -6.07 14.57 -18.82
C GLU A 121 -5.86 13.90 -20.19
N GLY A 122 -6.16 14.61 -21.27
CA GLY A 122 -6.08 14.09 -22.63
C GLY A 122 -7.03 14.81 -23.59
N THR A 123 -6.99 14.43 -24.87
CA THR A 123 -7.86 14.96 -25.94
C THR A 123 -8.55 13.85 -26.69
#